data_AF-A0A1C6B9M3-F1
#
_entry.id   AF-A0A1C6B9M3-F1
#
_cell.length_a   1.000
_cell.length_b   1.000
_cell.length_c   1.000
_cell.angle_alpha   90.00
_cell.angle_beta   90.00
_cell.angle_gamma   90.00
#
_symmetry.space_group_name_H-M   'P 1'
#
loop_
_entity.id
_entity.type
_entity.pdbx_description
1 polymer ?
#
loop_
_entity_poly.entity_id
_entity_poly.type
_entity_poly.pdbx_seq_one_letter_code
_entity_poly.pdbx_strand_id
1 'polypeptide(L)' 'MKKSKYERILDIHIALEKGKCLFKVELANEYEVNERTIQRDIDDLRAYYSESFLTLGVKEIIYDRTDNCYKVAS' A
#
# COMPACT_ATOMS: atom_id res chain seq x y z
N MET A 1 11.18 -3.16 17.53
CA MET A 1 11.88 -2.01 16.90
C MET A 1 10.99 -1.55 15.76
N LYS A 2 10.59 -0.29 15.77
CA LYS A 2 9.62 0.24 14.80
C LYS A 2 10.17 0.18 13.37
N LYS A 3 9.42 -0.40 12.42
CA LYS A 3 9.83 -0.44 11.00
C LYS A 3 10.00 0.97 10.44
N SER A 4 11.07 1.19 9.71
CA SER A 4 11.32 2.44 9.00
C SER A 4 10.30 2.66 7.88
N LYS A 5 10.22 3.89 7.36
CA LYS A 5 9.31 4.20 6.24
C LYS A 5 9.56 3.32 5.02
N TYR A 6 10.83 3.16 4.63
CA TYR A 6 11.20 2.46 3.41
C TYR A 6 10.88 0.96 3.50
N GLU A 7 11.11 0.34 4.67
CA GLU A 7 10.74 -1.07 4.90
C GLU A 7 9.23 -1.28 4.76
N ARG A 8 8.40 -0.41 5.35
CA ARG A 8 6.94 -0.51 5.24
C ARG A 8 6.45 -0.37 3.81
N ILE A 9 6.99 0.61 3.06
CA ILE A 9 6.62 0.83 1.66
C ILE A 9 6.97 -0.39 0.81
N LEU A 10 8.16 -0.98 0.99
CA LEU A 10 8.57 -2.17 0.27
C LEU A 10 7.67 -3.37 0.60
N ASP A 11 7.35 -3.59 1.88
CA ASP A 11 6.47 -4.69 2.30
C ASP A 11 5.06 -4.53 1.71
N ILE A 12 4.50 -3.32 1.77
CA ILE A 12 3.18 -3.00 1.19
C ILE A 12 3.19 -3.25 -0.32
N HIS A 13 4.20 -2.75 -1.03
CA HIS A 13 4.33 -2.96 -2.49
C HIS A 13 4.39 -4.44 -2.85
N ILE A 14 5.24 -5.22 -2.17
CA ILE A 14 5.37 -6.67 -2.41
C ILE A 14 4.04 -7.39 -2.15
N ALA A 15 3.31 -6.99 -1.10
CA ALA A 15 2.02 -7.58 -0.80
C ALA A 15 0.95 -7.24 -1.85
N LEU A 16 0.92 -6.00 -2.32
CA LEU A 16 0.05 -5.53 -3.39
C LEU A 16 0.33 -6.26 -4.72
N GLU A 17 1.59 -6.45 -5.11
CA GLU A 17 1.97 -7.21 -6.31
C GLU A 17 1.60 -8.70 -6.22
N LYS A 18 1.45 -9.23 -5.00
CA LYS A 18 0.93 -10.60 -4.75
C LYS A 18 -0.61 -10.66 -4.75
N GLY A 19 -1.29 -9.56 -5.05
CA GLY A 19 -2.75 -9.47 -5.08
C GLY A 19 -3.39 -9.46 -3.69
N LYS A 20 -2.65 -9.13 -2.62
CA LYS A 20 -3.21 -9.08 -1.27
C LYS A 20 -4.14 -7.88 -1.07
N CYS A 21 -5.16 -8.12 -0.27
CA CYS A 21 -6.05 -7.10 0.31
C CYS A 21 -5.42 -6.63 1.64
N LEU A 22 -5.15 -5.34 1.75
CA LEU A 22 -4.39 -4.74 2.84
C LEU A 22 -5.26 -3.85 3.72
N PHE A 23 -5.31 -4.14 5.01
CA PHE A 23 -6.13 -3.41 5.97
C PHE A 23 -5.30 -2.38 6.71
N LYS A 24 -5.75 -1.12 6.67
CA LYS A 24 -5.00 0.02 7.21
C LYS A 24 -4.70 -0.11 8.72
N VAL A 25 -5.68 -0.57 9.48
CA VAL A 25 -5.58 -0.76 10.94
C VAL A 25 -4.58 -1.88 11.27
N GLU A 26 -4.61 -2.98 10.51
CA GLU A 26 -3.71 -4.11 10.72
C GLU A 26 -2.26 -3.73 10.44
N LEU A 27 -2.00 -3.05 9.32
CA LEU A 27 -0.67 -2.55 8.98
C LEU A 27 -0.16 -1.53 10.02
N ALA A 28 -1.04 -0.68 10.54
CA ALA A 28 -0.67 0.29 11.56
C ALA A 28 -0.21 -0.41 12.85
N ASN A 29 -0.96 -1.45 13.27
CA ASN A 29 -0.61 -2.27 14.42
C ASN A 29 0.67 -3.09 14.19
N GLU A 30 0.79 -3.76 13.03
CA GLU A 30 1.97 -4.57 12.68
C GLU A 30 3.25 -3.75 12.67
N TYR A 31 3.18 -2.52 12.15
CA TYR A 31 4.34 -1.65 11.99
C TYR A 31 4.55 -0.68 13.16
N GLU A 32 3.72 -0.74 14.20
CA GLU A 32 3.76 0.14 15.38
C GLU A 32 3.74 1.65 14.99
N VAL A 33 2.89 1.99 14.02
CA VAL A 33 2.65 3.37 13.52
C VAL A 33 1.17 3.73 13.66
N ASN A 34 0.83 4.99 13.41
CA ASN A 34 -0.57 5.39 13.31
C ASN A 34 -1.10 5.14 11.89
N GLU A 35 -2.42 5.03 11.75
CA GLU A 35 -3.08 4.84 10.46
C GLU A 35 -2.82 5.97 9.46
N ARG A 36 -2.55 7.20 9.94
CA ARG A 36 -2.20 8.34 9.07
C ARG A 36 -0.82 8.16 8.43
N THR A 37 0.09 7.45 9.08
CA THR A 37 1.38 7.05 8.50
C THR A 37 1.16 6.03 7.39
N ILE A 38 0.34 5.00 7.63
CA ILE A 38 0.00 4.00 6.59
C ILE A 38 -0.68 4.66 5.39
N GLN A 39 -1.61 5.60 5.64
CA GLN A 39 -2.25 6.36 4.57
C GLN A 39 -1.22 7.08 3.68
N ARG A 40 -0.25 7.77 4.29
CA ARG A 40 0.82 8.46 3.53
C ARG A 40 1.72 7.49 2.78
N ASP A 41 2.06 6.35 3.38
CA ASP A 41 2.86 5.32 2.71
C ASP A 41 2.12 4.78 1.46
N ILE A 42 0.79 4.62 1.53
CA ILE A 42 -0.06 4.22 0.40
C ILE A 42 -0.18 5.35 -0.64
N ASP A 43 -0.30 6.59 -0.21
CA ASP A 43 -0.38 7.75 -1.13
C ASP A 43 0.94 7.93 -1.90
N ASP A 44 2.09 7.71 -1.25
CA ASP A 44 3.40 7.68 -1.92
C ASP A 44 3.47 6.56 -2.97
N LEU A 45 2.95 5.36 -2.66
CA LEU A 45 2.88 4.25 -3.62
C LEU A 45 1.92 4.54 -4.79
N ARG A 46 0.80 5.21 -4.54
CA ARG A 46 -0.13 5.63 -5.61
C ARG A 46 0.56 6.58 -6.59
N ALA A 47 1.31 7.56 -6.08
CA ALA A 47 2.09 8.46 -6.92
C ALA A 47 3.07 7.67 -7.80
N TYR A 48 3.83 6.74 -7.19
CA TYR A 48 4.75 5.88 -7.91
C TYR A 48 4.07 5.05 -9.02
N TYR A 49 2.93 4.40 -8.73
CA TYR A 49 2.20 3.60 -9.73
C TYR A 49 1.70 4.46 -10.89
N SER A 50 1.21 5.66 -10.60
CA SER A 50 0.72 6.59 -11.63
C SER A 50 1.82 7.08 -12.58
N GLU A 51 3.04 7.29 -12.06
CA GLU A 51 4.20 7.72 -12.85
C GLU A 51 4.86 6.55 -13.59
N SER A 52 4.71 5.32 -13.09
CA SER A 52 5.40 4.13 -13.57
C SER A 52 4.58 3.26 -14.54
N PHE A 53 3.61 3.85 -15.25
CA PHE A 53 2.72 3.09 -16.15
C PHE A 53 3.47 2.31 -17.25
N LEU A 54 4.61 2.84 -17.74
CA LEU A 54 5.43 2.18 -18.75
C LEU A 54 6.12 0.92 -18.23
N THR A 55 6.40 0.84 -16.92
CA THR A 55 7.13 -0.27 -16.30
C THR A 55 6.21 -1.26 -15.59
N LEU A 56 5.13 -0.77 -14.97
CA LEU A 56 4.18 -1.59 -14.21
C LEU A 56 2.92 -1.98 -14.99
N GLY A 57 2.69 -1.36 -16.16
CA GLY A 57 1.43 -1.45 -16.89
C GLY A 57 0.35 -0.56 -16.29
N VAL A 58 -0.90 -0.76 -16.73
CA VAL A 58 -2.06 -0.05 -16.18
C VAL A 58 -2.45 -0.72 -14.86
N LYS A 59 -1.88 -0.21 -13.74
CA LYS A 59 -2.18 -0.65 -12.39
C LYS A 59 -2.51 0.54 -11.50
N GLU A 60 -3.49 0.38 -10.63
CA GLU A 60 -3.88 1.40 -9.65
C GLU A 60 -4.06 0.77 -8.26
N ILE A 61 -3.64 1.47 -7.21
CA ILE A 61 -3.95 1.08 -5.83
C ILE A 61 -5.28 1.72 -5.43
N ILE A 62 -6.33 0.92 -5.41
CA ILE A 62 -7.68 1.36 -5.04
C ILE A 62 -8.02 0.99 -3.60
N TYR A 63 -8.97 1.73 -3.02
CA TYR A 63 -9.62 1.32 -1.77
C TYR A 63 -10.93 0.63 -2.09
N ASP A 64 -11.00 -0.68 -1.85
CA ASP A 64 -12.22 -1.45 -1.98
C ASP A 64 -13.11 -1.22 -0.75
N ARG A 65 -14.31 -0.66 -0.98
CA ARG A 65 -15.28 -0.38 0.08
C ARG A 65 -16.08 -1.61 0.52
N THR A 66 -16.11 -2.65 -0.30
CA THR A 66 -16.79 -3.92 0.02
C THR A 66 -15.98 -4.65 1.08
N ASP A 67 -14.68 -4.79 0.82
CA ASP A 67 -13.76 -5.51 1.71
C ASP A 67 -13.05 -4.56 2.70
N ASN A 68 -13.23 -3.24 2.57
CA ASN A 68 -12.60 -2.20 3.39
C ASN A 68 -11.06 -2.26 3.40
N CYS A 69 -10.45 -2.57 2.26
CA CYS A 69 -9.01 -2.75 2.13
C CYS A 69 -8.41 -2.05 0.92
N TYR A 70 -7.09 -1.95 0.90
CA TYR A 70 -6.32 -1.54 -0.27
C TYR A 70 -5.90 -2.74 -1.10
N LYS A 71 -6.05 -2.64 -2.43
CA LYS A 71 -5.61 -3.68 -3.37
C LYS A 71 -5.21 -3.07 -4.71
N VAL A 72 -4.50 -3.83 -5.52
CA VAL A 72 -4.22 -3.45 -6.91
C VAL A 72 -5.43 -3.77 -7.77
N ALA A 73 -5.86 -2.80 -8.56
CA ALA A 73 -6.72 -2.99 -9.72
C ALA A 73 -5.84 -2.93 -10.98
N SER A 74 -6.06 -3.87 -11.89
CA SER A 74 -5.34 -4.04 -13.15
C SER A 74 -6.29 -4.55 -14.21
#